data_AF-A0A399I066-F1
#
_entry.id   AF-A0A399I066-F1
#
_cell.length_a   1.000
_cell.length_b   1.000
_cell.length_c   1.000
_cell.angle_alpha   90.00
_cell.angle_beta   90.00
_cell.angle_gamma   90.00
#
_symmetry.space_group_name_H-M   'P 1'
#
loop_
_entity.id
_entity.type
_entity.pdbx_description
1 polymer ?
#
loop_
_entity_poly.entity_id
_entity_poly.type
_entity_poly.pdbx_seq_one_letter_code
_entity_poly.pdbx_strand_id
1 'polypeptide(L)'
;MSTIHRNPNVMWREEDDALAEAGDALARGEDAGEIGTAVLFSGGTMLSVNYLGMEIWKLCDNRTVDGIVAALLEQFEVEEDVLRADVRAFLDELAVKGFIVYAE
;
A
#
# COMPACT_ATOMS: atom_id res chain seq x y z
N MET A 1 3.39 -12.89 -15.67
CA MET A 1 3.78 -11.80 -14.76
C MET A 1 3.50 -12.28 -13.37
N SER A 2 4.41 -12.08 -12.43
CA SER A 2 4.22 -12.58 -11.08
C SER A 2 3.05 -11.88 -10.38
N THR A 3 2.22 -12.65 -9.68
CA THR A 3 1.17 -12.11 -8.81
C THR A 3 1.69 -11.90 -7.41
N ILE A 4 1.11 -10.93 -6.72
CA ILE A 4 1.53 -10.50 -5.38
C ILE A 4 0.54 -11.02 -4.35
N HIS A 5 1.07 -11.65 -3.31
CA HIS A 5 0.29 -12.21 -2.21
C HIS A 5 0.79 -11.67 -0.89
N ARG A 6 -0.13 -11.23 -0.03
CA ARG A 6 0.19 -10.97 1.38
C ARG A 6 0.70 -12.24 2.05
N ASN A 7 1.74 -12.11 2.86
CA ASN A 7 2.14 -13.17 3.76
C ASN A 7 1.01 -13.38 4.80
N PRO A 8 0.44 -14.60 4.91
CA PRO A 8 -0.70 -14.86 5.79
C PRO A 8 -0.39 -14.70 7.28
N ASN A 9 0.90 -14.65 7.65
CA ASN A 9 1.34 -14.39 9.03
C ASN A 9 1.44 -12.89 9.35
N VAL A 10 1.16 -12.00 8.41
CA VAL A 10 1.13 -10.56 8.67
C VAL A 10 -0.21 -10.22 9.33
N MET A 11 -0.13 -9.77 10.57
CA MET A 11 -1.24 -9.12 11.24
C MET A 11 -1.28 -7.66 10.80
N TRP A 12 -2.45 -7.13 10.50
CA TRP A 12 -2.57 -5.73 10.17
C TRP A 12 -3.92 -5.18 10.64
N ARG A 13 -3.96 -3.86 10.84
CA ARG A 13 -5.16 -3.12 11.17
C ARG A 13 -5.10 -1.74 10.53
N GLU A 14 -6.27 -1.21 10.21
CA GLU A 14 -6.44 0.20 9.87
C GLU A 14 -6.45 1.02 11.17
N GLU A 15 -5.99 2.26 11.09
CA GLU A 15 -6.08 3.25 12.16
C GLU A 15 -7.21 4.22 11.78
N ASP A 16 -8.45 3.92 12.19
CA ASP A 16 -9.67 4.59 11.70
C ASP A 16 -9.61 6.12 11.73
N ASP A 17 -9.16 6.71 12.85
CA ASP A 17 -9.03 8.16 13.00
C ASP A 17 -8.00 8.75 12.03
N ALA A 18 -6.84 8.10 11.87
CA ALA A 18 -5.79 8.54 10.96
C ALA A 18 -6.19 8.36 9.48
N LEU A 19 -6.95 7.31 9.17
CA LEU A 19 -7.52 7.08 7.84
C LEU A 19 -8.51 8.19 7.47
N ALA A 20 -9.40 8.57 8.41
CA ALA A 20 -10.31 9.69 8.22
C ALA A 20 -9.55 11.01 8.00
N GLU A 21 -8.53 11.28 8.83
CA GLU A 21 -7.68 12.48 8.70
C GLU A 21 -6.98 12.55 7.34
N ALA A 22 -6.38 11.43 6.89
CA ALA A 22 -5.73 11.34 5.59
C ALA A 22 -6.71 11.55 4.43
N GLY A 23 -7.91 10.95 4.51
CA GLY A 23 -8.96 11.14 3.51
C GLY A 23 -9.41 12.60 3.40
N ASP A 24 -9.60 13.26 4.55
CA ASP A 24 -9.97 14.67 4.63
C ASP A 24 -8.89 15.60 4.07
N ALA A 25 -7.60 15.31 4.34
CA ALA A 25 -6.47 16.04 3.77
C ALA A 25 -6.42 15.92 2.24
N LEU A 26 -6.51 14.69 1.73
CA LEU A 26 -6.54 14.42 0.28
C LEU A 26 -7.72 15.11 -0.41
N ALA A 27 -8.90 15.12 0.22
CA ALA A 27 -10.08 15.82 -0.31
C ALA A 27 -9.89 17.34 -0.41
N ARG A 28 -9.00 17.93 0.41
CA ARG A 28 -8.60 19.35 0.33
C ARG A 28 -7.43 19.60 -0.64
N GLY A 29 -6.88 18.55 -1.26
CA GLY A 29 -5.68 18.63 -2.09
C GLY A 29 -4.40 18.83 -1.27
N GLU A 30 -4.42 18.44 0.00
CA GLU A 30 -3.26 18.48 0.90
C GLU A 30 -2.48 17.16 0.85
N ASP A 31 -1.20 17.21 1.24
CA ASP A 31 -0.37 16.02 1.36
C ASP A 31 -0.75 15.21 2.61
N ALA A 32 -0.96 13.90 2.44
CA ALA A 32 -1.25 12.96 3.51
C ALA A 32 -0.15 11.89 3.66
N GLY A 33 1.03 12.10 3.06
CA GLY A 33 2.09 11.11 2.97
C GLY A 33 2.69 10.71 4.32
N GLU A 34 2.63 11.62 5.30
CA GLU A 34 3.17 11.44 6.66
C GLU A 34 2.14 10.81 7.63
N ILE A 35 0.87 10.67 7.23
CA ILE A 35 -0.19 10.15 8.11
C ILE A 35 -0.20 8.62 8.05
N GLY A 36 0.15 7.97 9.16
CA GLY A 36 0.14 6.52 9.30
C GLY A 36 -1.28 5.95 9.44
N THR A 37 -1.87 5.54 8.33
CA THR A 37 -3.27 5.09 8.23
C THR A 37 -3.50 3.60 8.52
N ALA A 38 -2.46 2.78 8.50
CA ALA A 38 -2.53 1.39 8.93
C ALA A 38 -1.21 0.93 9.55
N VAL A 39 -1.28 -0.15 10.33
CA VAL A 39 -0.12 -0.80 10.93
C VAL A 39 -0.07 -2.25 10.48
N LEU A 40 1.09 -2.66 9.94
CA LEU A 40 1.38 -4.05 9.61
C LEU A 40 2.41 -4.59 10.61
N PHE A 41 2.23 -5.84 11.04
CA PHE A 41 3.11 -6.50 11.99
C PHE A 41 3.40 -7.94 11.57
N SER A 42 4.68 -8.28 11.49
CA SER A 42 5.13 -9.66 11.28
C SER A 42 6.53 -9.87 11.84
N GLY A 43 6.75 -11.01 12.51
CA GLY A 43 8.10 -11.42 12.96
C GLY A 43 8.82 -10.39 13.85
N GLY A 44 8.09 -9.58 14.63
CA GLY A 44 8.66 -8.52 15.46
C GLY A 44 8.94 -7.20 14.73
N THR A 45 8.68 -7.13 13.42
CA THR A 45 8.75 -5.90 12.62
C THR A 45 7.37 -5.25 12.59
N MET A 46 7.30 -3.97 12.92
CA MET A 46 6.11 -3.14 12.79
C MET A 46 6.35 -2.08 11.73
N LEU A 47 5.39 -1.91 10.81
CA LEU A 47 5.41 -0.88 9.78
C LEU A 47 4.14 -0.03 9.93
N SER A 48 4.31 1.28 10.04
CA SER A 48 3.22 2.23 9.83
C SER A 48 3.19 2.58 8.35
N VAL A 49 2.01 2.48 7.73
CA VAL A 49 1.83 2.73 6.30
C VAL A 49 0.87 3.89 6.09
N ASN A 50 1.23 4.76 5.15
CA ASN A 50 0.38 5.88 4.75
C ASN A 50 -0.79 5.43 3.87
N TYR A 51 -1.65 6.38 3.47
CA TYR A 51 -2.86 6.09 2.72
C TYR A 51 -2.60 5.29 1.44
N LEU A 52 -1.64 5.75 0.62
CA LEU A 52 -1.26 5.04 -0.61
C LEU A 52 -0.71 3.63 -0.32
N GLY A 53 0.18 3.50 0.66
CA GLY A 53 0.75 2.22 1.07
C GLY A 53 -0.31 1.23 1.57
N MET A 54 -1.33 1.70 2.29
CA MET A 54 -2.46 0.88 2.72
C MET A 54 -3.27 0.37 1.54
N GLU A 55 -3.59 1.23 0.57
CA GLU A 55 -4.34 0.83 -0.62
C GLU A 55 -3.55 -0.18 -1.48
N ILE A 56 -2.24 0.01 -1.63
CA ILE A 56 -1.37 -0.99 -2.27
C ILE A 56 -1.41 -2.32 -1.51
N TRP A 57 -1.31 -2.28 -0.17
CA TRP A 57 -1.35 -3.47 0.68
C TRP A 57 -2.66 -4.26 0.53
N LYS A 58 -3.81 -3.58 0.50
CA LYS A 58 -5.12 -4.20 0.29
C LYS A 58 -5.20 -4.96 -1.04
N LEU A 59 -4.55 -4.42 -2.07
CA LEU A 59 -4.49 -4.98 -3.43
C LEU A 59 -3.41 -6.04 -3.64
N CYS A 60 -2.65 -6.40 -2.59
CA CYS A 60 -1.74 -7.55 -2.60
C CYS A 60 -2.53 -8.87 -2.43
N ASP A 61 -3.54 -9.08 -3.28
CA ASP A 61 -4.54 -10.14 -3.21
C ASP A 61 -4.59 -10.99 -4.49
N ASN A 62 -3.42 -11.44 -4.97
CA ASN A 62 -3.23 -12.17 -6.23
C ASN A 62 -3.33 -11.31 -7.50
N ARG A 63 -3.00 -10.02 -7.39
CA ARG A 63 -2.87 -9.10 -8.55
C ARG A 63 -1.44 -8.98 -9.03
N THR A 64 -1.25 -8.54 -10.27
CA THR A 64 0.06 -8.12 -10.80
C THR A 64 0.31 -6.65 -10.46
N VAL A 65 1.56 -6.19 -10.57
CA VAL A 65 1.89 -4.75 -10.43
C VAL A 65 1.02 -3.90 -11.36
N ASP A 66 0.83 -4.31 -12.61
CA ASP A 66 -0.02 -3.59 -13.56
C ASP A 66 -1.48 -3.52 -13.10
N GLY A 67 -2.01 -4.61 -12.53
CA GLY A 67 -3.37 -4.65 -11.99
C GLY A 67 -3.55 -3.78 -10.74
N ILE A 68 -2.50 -3.63 -9.92
CA ILE A 68 -2.50 -2.71 -8.78
C ILE A 68 -2.47 -1.26 -9.28
N VAL A 69 -1.54 -0.92 -10.17
CA VAL A 69 -1.40 0.44 -10.73
C VAL A 69 -2.70 0.87 -11.42
N ALA A 70 -3.29 -0.01 -12.25
CA ALA A 70 -4.55 0.29 -12.92
C ALA A 70 -5.69 0.61 -11.93
N ALA A 71 -5.82 -0.16 -10.85
CA ALA A 71 -6.85 0.04 -9.83
C ALA A 71 -6.62 1.32 -8.98
N LEU A 72 -5.37 1.73 -8.81
CA LEU A 72 -5.03 2.95 -8.10
C LEU A 72 -5.19 4.20 -8.98
N LEU A 73 -4.95 4.11 -10.29
CA LEU A 73 -5.22 5.23 -11.22
C LEU A 73 -6.71 5.61 -11.30
N GLU A 74 -7.61 4.69 -10.95
CA GLU A 74 -9.05 5.00 -10.83
C GLU A 74 -9.37 5.87 -9.59
N GLN A 75 -8.46 5.92 -8.62
CA GLN A 75 -8.65 6.59 -7.33
C GLN A 75 -7.77 7.84 -7.15
N PHE A 76 -6.59 7.85 -7.77
CA PHE A 76 -5.59 8.92 -7.61
C PHE A 76 -5.37 9.64 -8.94
N GLU A 77 -5.45 10.97 -8.92
CA GLU A 77 -5.11 11.81 -10.08
C GLU A 77 -3.60 12.07 -10.11
N VAL A 78 -2.84 11.10 -10.63
CA VAL A 78 -1.37 11.12 -10.71
C VAL A 78 -0.90 10.50 -12.03
N GLU A 79 0.29 10.87 -12.49
CA GLU A 79 0.90 10.25 -13.66
C GLU A 79 1.21 8.77 -13.41
N GLU A 80 0.91 7.91 -14.40
CA GLU A 80 1.09 6.45 -14.28
C GLU A 80 2.53 6.08 -13.91
N ASP A 81 3.53 6.69 -14.55
CA ASP A 81 4.93 6.37 -14.30
C ASP A 81 5.37 6.71 -12.87
N VAL A 82 4.82 7.79 -12.29
CA VAL A 82 5.08 8.22 -10.91
C VAL A 82 4.46 7.20 -9.95
N LEU A 83 3.16 6.92 -10.12
CA LEU A 83 2.45 5.95 -9.28
C LEU A 83 3.07 4.55 -9.36
N ARG A 84 3.48 4.14 -10.57
CA ARG A 84 4.15 2.86 -10.80
C ARG A 84 5.48 2.77 -10.08
N ALA A 85 6.24 3.86 -10.02
CA ALA A 85 7.48 3.92 -9.26
C ALA A 85 7.23 3.78 -7.75
N ASP A 86 6.23 4.48 -7.22
CA ASP A 86 5.84 4.39 -5.80
C ASP A 86 5.34 3.00 -5.42
N VAL A 87 4.46 2.40 -6.25
CA VAL A 87 3.97 1.03 -6.07
C VAL A 87 5.13 0.05 -6.03
N ARG A 88 6.09 0.15 -6.96
CA ARG A 88 7.25 -0.74 -7.00
C ARG A 88 8.15 -0.57 -5.78
N ALA A 89 8.46 0.67 -5.41
CA ALA A 89 9.30 0.95 -4.25
C ALA A 89 8.69 0.38 -2.96
N PHE A 90 7.37 0.54 -2.79
CA PHE A 90 6.65 0.00 -1.64
C PHE A 90 6.62 -1.54 -1.64
N LEU A 91 6.30 -2.17 -2.77
CA LEU A 91 6.28 -3.63 -2.88
C LEU A 91 7.67 -4.24 -2.65
N ASP A 92 8.73 -3.61 -3.15
CA ASP A 92 10.11 -4.06 -2.91
C ASP A 92 10.46 -4.00 -1.42
N GLU A 93 10.07 -2.94 -0.71
CA GLU A 93 10.25 -2.85 0.73
C GLU A 93 9.50 -3.97 1.47
N LEU A 94 8.23 -4.21 1.12
CA LEU A 94 7.44 -5.27 1.73
C LEU A 94 8.01 -6.67 1.45
N ALA A 95 8.51 -6.91 0.24
CA ALA A 95 9.12 -8.17 -0.15
C ALA A 95 10.41 -8.43 0.65
N VAL A 96 11.28 -7.42 0.76
CA VAL A 96 12.52 -7.50 1.55
C VAL A 96 12.23 -7.81 3.01
N LYS A 97 11.17 -7.24 3.58
CA LYS A 97 10.75 -7.46 4.96
C LYS A 97 9.91 -8.73 5.16
N GLY A 98 9.58 -9.45 4.09
CA GLY A 98 8.79 -10.68 4.14
C GLY A 98 7.28 -10.49 4.37
N PHE A 99 6.75 -9.29 4.12
CA PHE A 99 5.31 -8.97 4.27
C PHE A 99 4.47 -9.43 3.07
N ILE A 100 5.10 -9.58 1.90
CA ILE A 100 4.48 -10.13 0.69
C ILE A 100 5.38 -11.19 0.06
N VAL A 101 4.82 -11.96 -0.86
CA VAL A 101 5.54 -12.88 -1.75
C VAL A 101 5.07 -12.71 -3.20
N TYR A 102 5.99 -12.94 -4.13
CA TYR A 102 5.69 -13.04 -5.55
C TYR A 102 5.46 -14.51 -5.94
N ALA A 103 4.38 -14.79 -6.64
CA ALA A 103 4.04 -16.12 -7.19
C ALA A 103 4.02 -16.06 -8.73
N GLU A 104 4.28 -17.19 -9.39
CA GLU A 104 4.19 -17.34 -10.86
C GLU A 104 2.78 -17.71 -11.34
#